data_AF-A0A1B2IX21-F1
#
_entry.id   AF-A0A1B2IX21-F1
#
_cell.length_a   1.000
_cell.length_b   1.000
_cell.length_c   1.000
_cell.angle_alpha   90.00
_cell.angle_beta   90.00
_cell.angle_gamma   90.00
#
_symmetry.space_group_name_H-M   'P 1'
#
loop_
_entity.id
_entity.type
_entity.pdbx_description
1 polymer ?
#
loop_
_entity_poly.entity_id
_entity_poly.type
_entity_poly.pdbx_seq_one_letter_code
_entity_poly.pdbx_strand_id
1 'polypeptide(L)'
;MKKTLIAELAFASLVLYLGFTTQNVSASTAYRTVTTKSYAKSTPAYHVKNATKSVYMWNSTLTKKLHNLKNYPRTTWYVKKALN
;
A
#
# COMPACT_ATOMS: atom_id res chain seq x y z
N MET A 1 -38.80 -41.49 2.12
CA MET A 1 -37.97 -40.77 3.10
C MET A 1 -36.45 -41.03 2.96
N LYS A 2 -35.95 -41.61 1.85
CA LYS A 2 -34.52 -41.94 1.70
C LYS A 2 -33.77 -41.02 0.71
N LYS A 3 -34.50 -40.36 -0.19
CA LYS A 3 -33.94 -39.50 -1.26
C LYS A 3 -33.60 -38.07 -0.78
N THR A 4 -34.31 -37.57 0.23
CA THR A 4 -34.08 -36.26 0.85
C THR A 4 -32.82 -36.23 1.72
N LEU A 5 -32.50 -37.33 2.41
CA LEU A 5 -31.27 -37.45 3.23
C LEU A 5 -29.99 -37.44 2.37
N ILE A 6 -30.00 -38.09 1.21
CA ILE A 6 -28.84 -38.12 0.31
C ILE A 6 -28.60 -36.75 -0.33
N ALA A 7 -29.67 -36.00 -0.63
CA ALA A 7 -29.58 -34.66 -1.18
C ALA A 7 -28.95 -33.67 -0.17
N GLU A 8 -29.27 -33.76 1.12
CA GLU A 8 -28.68 -32.90 2.16
C GLU A 8 -27.19 -33.18 2.39
N LEU A 9 -26.76 -34.45 2.37
CA LEU A 9 -25.34 -34.80 2.48
C LEU A 9 -24.50 -34.30 1.28
N ALA A 10 -25.09 -34.28 0.08
CA ALA A 10 -24.42 -33.76 -1.12
C ALA A 10 -24.33 -32.23 -1.14
N PHE A 11 -25.30 -31.52 -0.54
CA PHE A 11 -25.25 -30.06 -0.39
C PHE A 11 -24.26 -29.62 0.70
N ALA A 12 -24.15 -30.36 1.79
CA ALA A 12 -23.22 -30.06 2.87
C ALA A 12 -21.75 -30.16 2.43
N SER A 13 -21.41 -31.12 1.56
CA SER A 13 -20.04 -31.30 1.07
C SER A 13 -19.60 -30.23 0.06
N LEU A 14 -20.53 -29.67 -0.73
CA LEU A 14 -20.22 -28.60 -1.69
C LEU A 14 -19.89 -27.26 -1.00
N VAL A 15 -20.58 -26.93 0.09
CA VAL A 15 -20.31 -25.71 0.88
C VAL A 15 -18.96 -25.78 1.58
N LEU A 16 -18.58 -26.96 2.09
CA LEU A 16 -17.25 -27.19 2.65
C LEU A 16 -16.15 -27.00 1.61
N TYR A 17 -16.33 -27.48 0.38
CA TYR A 17 -15.30 -27.40 -0.66
C TYR A 17 -15.04 -25.96 -1.17
N LEU A 18 -16.08 -25.13 -1.30
CA LEU A 18 -15.95 -23.75 -1.77
C LEU A 18 -15.31 -22.82 -0.72
N GLY A 19 -15.48 -23.11 0.58
CA GLY A 19 -14.92 -22.33 1.69
C GLY A 19 -13.40 -22.41 1.85
N PHE A 20 -12.73 -23.36 1.18
CA PHE A 20 -11.27 -23.52 1.23
C PHE A 20 -10.51 -22.68 0.19
N THR A 21 -11.20 -21.92 -0.67
CA THR A 21 -10.52 -21.20 -1.75
C THR A 21 -10.25 -19.75 -1.37
N THR A 22 -9.01 -19.32 -1.58
CA THR A 22 -8.45 -17.96 -1.47
C THR A 22 -7.86 -17.56 -0.10
N GLN A 23 -6.75 -18.20 0.26
CA GLN A 23 -5.75 -17.53 1.09
C GLN A 23 -5.16 -16.38 0.28
N ASN A 24 -5.61 -15.15 0.56
CA ASN A 24 -4.99 -13.94 0.05
C ASN A 24 -3.62 -13.77 0.74
N VAL A 25 -2.59 -14.43 0.22
CA VAL A 25 -1.21 -14.20 0.69
C VAL A 25 -0.77 -12.84 0.16
N SER A 26 -0.99 -11.80 0.98
CA SER A 26 -0.37 -10.51 0.75
C SER A 26 1.13 -10.69 1.00
N ALA A 27 1.91 -10.82 -0.06
CA ALA A 27 3.37 -10.82 0.03
C ALA A 27 3.81 -9.48 0.64
N SER A 28 4.14 -9.49 1.93
CA SER A 28 4.70 -8.33 2.63
C SER A 28 6.10 -8.09 2.07
N THR A 29 6.24 -7.18 1.11
CA THR A 29 7.55 -6.72 0.71
C THR A 29 8.07 -5.86 1.86
N ALA A 30 9.00 -6.40 2.64
CA ALA A 30 9.62 -5.69 3.73
C ALA A 30 10.57 -4.64 3.15
N TYR A 31 10.12 -3.39 3.08
CA TYR A 31 10.97 -2.27 2.70
C TYR A 31 12.00 -2.04 3.82
N ARG A 32 13.27 -2.37 3.57
CA ARG A 32 14.37 -1.96 4.45
C ARG A 32 15.03 -0.71 3.89
N THR A 33 15.23 0.28 4.75
CA THR A 33 16.04 1.44 4.39
C THR A 33 17.49 1.02 4.25
N VAL A 34 18.06 1.12 3.05
CA VAL A 34 19.48 0.78 2.80
C VAL A 34 20.36 2.00 3.04
N THR A 35 19.97 3.16 2.53
CA THR A 35 20.68 4.42 2.78
C THR A 35 19.74 5.58 3.01
N THR A 36 20.19 6.54 3.82
CA THR A 36 19.46 7.80 4.04
C THR A 36 20.37 8.99 3.83
N LYS A 37 19.87 10.01 3.16
CA LYS A 37 20.53 11.29 3.02
C LYS A 37 19.94 12.29 3.99
N SER A 38 20.78 12.82 4.87
CA SER A 38 20.41 13.90 5.80
C SER A 38 20.67 15.26 5.17
N TYR A 39 19.72 16.17 5.34
CA TYR A 39 19.78 17.55 4.87
C TYR A 39 19.83 18.54 6.06
N ALA A 40 20.33 18.08 7.22
CA ALA A 40 20.38 18.89 8.43
C ALA A 40 21.16 20.22 8.27
N LYS A 41 22.13 20.30 7.35
CA LYS A 41 22.96 21.49 7.12
C LYS A 41 22.43 22.44 6.05
N SER A 42 21.69 21.92 5.08
CA SER A 42 21.10 22.70 3.99
C SER A 42 19.75 22.07 3.75
N THR A 43 18.68 22.77 4.14
CA THR A 43 17.31 22.28 4.03
C THR A 43 16.80 22.64 2.63
N PRO A 44 16.94 21.76 1.61
CA PRO A 44 16.52 22.09 0.27
C PRO A 44 15.00 22.32 0.22
N ALA A 45 14.62 23.32 -0.56
CA ALA A 45 13.25 23.64 -0.87
C ALA A 45 12.85 22.97 -2.20
N TYR A 46 11.71 22.31 -2.21
CA TYR A 46 11.13 21.69 -3.40
C TYR A 46 9.71 22.21 -3.61
N HIS A 47 9.33 22.33 -4.87
CA HIS A 47 7.99 22.68 -5.30
C HIS A 47 7.56 21.81 -6.48
N VAL A 48 6.26 21.72 -6.70
CA VAL A 48 5.73 20.95 -7.82
C VAL A 48 5.98 21.69 -9.12
N LYS A 49 6.79 21.09 -10.00
CA LYS A 49 7.01 21.63 -11.35
C LYS A 49 5.76 21.54 -12.23
N ASN A 50 4.98 20.46 -12.08
CA ASN A 50 3.77 20.24 -12.87
C ASN A 50 2.63 19.70 -11.98
N ALA A 51 1.62 20.54 -11.74
CA ALA A 51 0.47 20.25 -10.89
C ALA A 51 -0.47 19.17 -11.42
N THR A 52 -0.28 18.70 -12.67
CA THR A 52 -1.08 17.61 -13.25
C THR A 52 -0.48 16.23 -12.97
N LYS A 53 0.82 16.17 -12.67
CA LYS A 53 1.53 14.90 -12.44
C LYS A 53 1.44 14.51 -10.96
N SER A 54 1.09 13.26 -10.71
CA SER A 54 1.07 12.74 -9.34
C SER A 54 2.49 12.47 -8.87
N VAL A 55 2.89 13.15 -7.80
CA VAL A 55 4.15 12.92 -7.10
C VAL A 55 3.79 12.71 -5.64
N TYR A 56 4.34 11.68 -5.00
CA TYR A 56 3.93 11.28 -3.65
C TYR A 56 5.05 11.48 -2.64
N MET A 57 4.70 12.03 -1.48
CA MET A 57 5.52 11.98 -0.28
C MET A 57 5.16 10.72 0.49
N TRP A 58 6.17 9.91 0.81
CA TRP A 58 6.02 8.65 1.52
C TRP A 58 6.48 8.76 2.97
N ASN A 59 6.00 7.87 3.83
CA ASN A 59 6.59 7.66 5.14
C ASN A 59 7.97 6.98 5.03
N SER A 60 8.74 6.98 6.12
CA SER A 60 10.10 6.44 6.15
C SER A 60 10.20 4.94 5.83
N THR A 61 9.09 4.21 5.97
CA THR A 61 9.02 2.78 5.65
C THR A 61 8.45 2.49 4.27
N LEU A 62 8.14 3.51 3.46
CA LEU A 62 7.52 3.38 2.12
C LEU A 62 6.22 2.55 2.09
N THR A 63 5.56 2.37 3.23
CA THR A 63 4.30 1.61 3.32
C THR A 63 3.07 2.47 3.09
N LYS A 64 3.19 3.79 3.27
CA LYS A 64 2.07 4.73 3.18
C LYS A 64 2.43 6.00 2.42
N LYS A 65 1.57 6.38 1.49
CA LYS A 65 1.56 7.69 0.85
C LYS A 65 0.97 8.70 1.82
N LEU A 66 1.73 9.72 2.19
CA LEU A 66 1.30 10.79 3.09
C LEU A 66 0.57 11.89 2.32
N HIS A 67 1.20 12.40 1.26
CA HIS A 67 0.66 13.49 0.45
C HIS A 67 0.89 13.24 -1.03
N ASN A 68 -0.07 13.60 -1.87
CA ASN A 68 0.14 13.79 -3.30
C ASN A 68 0.41 15.27 -3.54
N LEU A 69 1.63 15.61 -3.96
CA LEU A 69 2.08 16.98 -4.09
C LEU A 69 1.26 17.75 -5.14
N LYS A 70 0.62 17.07 -6.10
CA LYS A 70 -0.27 17.70 -7.09
C LYS A 70 -1.41 18.51 -6.46
N ASN A 71 -1.86 18.10 -5.27
CA ASN A 71 -2.93 18.78 -4.53
C ASN A 71 -2.43 20.05 -3.82
N TYR A 72 -1.11 20.30 -3.85
CA TYR A 72 -0.44 21.40 -3.17
C TYR A 72 0.46 22.18 -4.14
N PRO A 73 -0.10 22.76 -5.23
CA PRO A 73 0.69 23.36 -6.32
C PRO A 73 1.41 24.66 -5.94
N ARG A 74 0.96 25.33 -4.87
CA ARG A 74 1.54 26.58 -4.35
C ARG A 74 2.32 26.38 -3.04
N THR A 75 2.64 25.14 -2.69
CA THR A 75 3.30 24.81 -1.44
C THR A 75 4.77 24.48 -1.68
N THR A 76 5.64 25.10 -0.89
CA THR A 76 7.07 24.78 -0.84
C THR A 76 7.33 23.77 0.28
N TRP A 77 8.00 22.68 -0.06
CA TRP A 77 8.34 21.59 0.84
C TRP A 77 9.81 21.64 1.20
N TYR A 78 10.11 21.57 2.49
CA TYR A 78 11.46 21.58 3.03
C TYR A 78 11.86 20.17 3.45
N VAL A 79 12.89 19.62 2.82
CA VAL A 79 13.32 18.23 3.09
C VAL A 79 14.42 18.21 4.13
N LYS A 80 14.20 17.48 5.22
CA LYS A 80 15.22 17.25 6.26
C LYS A 80 15.95 15.93 6.09
N LYS A 81 15.28 14.92 5.54
CA LYS A 81 15.81 13.58 5.31
C LYS A 81 15.13 12.97 4.09
N ALA A 82 15.91 12.34 3.23
CA ALA A 82 15.42 11.53 2.13
C ALA A 82 15.98 10.11 2.23
N LEU A 83 15.19 9.15 1.76
CA LEU A 83 15.69 7.81 1.47
C LEU A 83 16.43 7.87 0.13
N ASN A 84 17.55 7.18 0.02
CA ASN A 84 18.36 7.10 -1.21
C ASN A 84 18.54 5.64 -1.62
#